data_AF-A0AAP8BCC5-F1
#
_entry.id   AF-A0AAP8BCC5-F1
#
_cell.length_a   1.000
_cell.length_b   1.000
_cell.length_c   1.000
_cell.angle_alpha   90.00
_cell.angle_beta   90.00
_cell.angle_gamma   90.00
#
_symmetry.space_group_name_H-M   'P 1'
#
loop_
_entity.id
_entity.type
_entity.pdbx_description
1 polymer ?
#
loop_
_entity_poly.entity_id
_entity_poly.type
_entity_poly.pdbx_seq_one_letter_code
_entity_poly.pdbx_strand_id
1 'polypeptide(L)'
;MEEYEQLRQKFRNISKQYWKQTKKPKMCEKCFSKTDVHLHHKIPLKTGGTNDYDNLIPLCEECHWEFHRHFEAVKSHEYFMGTPKYTELIGLWEVVNDPLVDSLFMKEFKELIYKGLDLKRDVQKSFNEEEIEANKEELK
;
A
#
# COMPACT_ATOMS: atom_id res chain seq x y z
N MET A 1 -11.54 -9.01 24.14
CA MET A 1 -10.94 -7.65 24.03
C MET A 1 -9.67 -7.50 24.84
N GLU A 2 -9.58 -8.09 26.04
CA GLU A 2 -8.40 -8.00 26.93
C GLU A 2 -7.10 -8.52 26.29
N GLU A 3 -7.17 -9.57 25.47
CA GLU A 3 -6.02 -10.16 24.77
C GLU A 3 -5.41 -9.23 23.69
N TYR A 4 -6.25 -8.48 22.94
CA TYR A 4 -5.76 -7.58 21.88
C TYR A 4 -5.02 -6.37 22.44
N GLU A 5 -5.50 -5.78 23.54
CA GLU A 5 -4.80 -4.65 24.18
C GLU A 5 -3.49 -5.11 24.81
N GLN A 6 -3.43 -6.33 25.36
CA GLN A 6 -2.19 -6.93 25.81
C GLN A 6 -1.19 -7.12 24.66
N LEU A 7 -1.64 -7.59 23.49
CA LEU A 7 -0.79 -7.69 22.30
C LEU A 7 -0.26 -6.32 21.84
N ARG A 8 -1.10 -5.29 21.89
CA ARG A 8 -0.70 -3.90 21.58
C ARG A 8 0.28 -3.33 22.59
N GLN A 9 0.12 -3.60 23.87
CA GLN A 9 1.06 -3.19 24.90
C GLN A 9 2.41 -3.90 24.74
N LYS A 10 2.40 -5.19 24.41
CA LYS A 10 3.62 -5.94 24.07
C LYS A 10 4.33 -5.33 22.86
N PHE A 11 3.58 -4.98 21.82
CA PHE A 11 4.11 -4.31 20.63
C PHE A 11 4.81 -2.99 20.98
N ARG A 12 4.21 -2.14 21.84
CA ARG A 12 4.84 -0.89 22.30
C ARG A 12 6.22 -1.11 22.92
N ASN A 13 6.42 -2.22 23.64
CA ASN A 13 7.70 -2.56 24.25
C ASN A 13 8.70 -3.10 23.21
N ILE A 14 8.24 -3.99 22.33
CA ILE A 14 9.05 -4.55 21.24
C ILE A 14 9.57 -3.44 20.32
N SER A 15 8.72 -2.49 19.93
CA SER A 15 9.09 -1.37 19.05
C SER A 15 10.20 -0.48 19.63
N LYS A 16 10.30 -0.35 20.95
CA LYS A 16 11.39 0.38 21.61
C LYS A 16 12.72 -0.37 21.54
N GLN A 17 12.68 -1.70 21.56
CA GLN A 17 13.87 -2.56 21.63
C GLN A 17 14.37 -3.01 20.25
N TYR A 18 13.49 -3.07 19.25
CA TYR A 18 13.75 -3.62 17.93
C TYR A 18 15.07 -3.11 17.31
N TRP A 19 15.30 -1.81 17.30
CA TRP A 19 16.51 -1.21 16.68
C TRP A 19 17.79 -1.68 17.37
N LYS A 20 17.77 -1.74 18.70
CA LYS A 20 18.92 -2.21 19.50
C LYS A 20 19.19 -3.69 19.27
N GLN A 21 18.13 -4.50 19.22
CA GLN A 21 18.24 -5.96 19.12
C GLN A 21 18.63 -6.43 17.71
N THR A 22 18.05 -5.81 16.68
CA THR A 22 18.31 -6.16 15.28
C THR A 22 19.57 -5.49 14.72
N LYS A 23 20.06 -4.42 15.38
CA LYS A 23 21.13 -3.54 14.89
C LYS A 23 20.85 -2.94 13.50
N LYS A 24 19.59 -2.95 13.07
CA LYS A 24 19.17 -2.33 11.80
C LYS A 24 19.13 -0.81 11.93
N PRO A 25 19.46 -0.06 10.87
CA PRO A 25 19.26 1.39 10.85
C PRO A 25 17.77 1.72 10.97
N LYS A 26 17.47 2.83 11.65
CA LYS A 26 16.09 3.36 11.73
C LYS A 26 15.75 4.06 10.41
N MET A 27 15.34 3.27 9.44
CA MET A 27 15.11 3.68 8.05
C MET A 27 13.95 2.87 7.46
N CYS A 28 13.11 3.50 6.63
CA CYS A 28 12.03 2.86 5.90
C CYS A 28 12.61 1.82 4.92
N GLU A 29 12.14 0.58 5.00
CA GLU A 29 12.59 -0.50 4.10
C GLU A 29 12.01 -0.34 2.68
N LYS A 30 10.95 0.45 2.51
CA LYS A 30 10.32 0.67 1.18
C LYS A 30 11.02 1.77 0.38
N CYS A 31 11.34 2.89 1.01
CA CYS A 31 11.79 4.10 0.31
C CYS A 31 13.04 4.74 0.90
N PHE A 32 13.69 4.08 1.87
CA PHE A 32 14.93 4.51 2.49
C PHE A 32 14.87 5.86 3.25
N SER A 33 13.67 6.41 3.48
CA SER A 33 13.49 7.59 4.33
C SER A 33 13.90 7.30 5.77
N LYS A 34 14.57 8.26 6.42
CA LYS A 34 14.92 8.21 7.84
C LYS A 34 13.95 9.00 8.72
N THR A 35 12.99 9.69 8.11
CA THR A 35 12.01 10.55 8.78
C THR A 35 10.82 9.72 9.25
N ASP A 36 10.41 9.93 10.51
CA ASP A 36 9.20 9.35 11.13
C ASP A 36 9.00 7.86 10.85
N VAL A 37 10.07 7.09 11.10
CA VAL A 37 10.08 5.63 10.90
C VAL A 37 9.52 4.90 12.12
N HIS A 38 8.48 4.10 11.87
CA HIS A 38 7.79 3.25 12.82
C HIS A 38 7.87 1.78 12.39
N LEU A 39 7.62 0.86 13.32
CA LEU A 39 7.39 -0.53 12.96
C LEU A 39 5.95 -0.72 12.54
N HIS A 40 5.77 -1.47 11.47
CA HIS A 40 4.50 -1.88 10.92
C HIS A 40 4.43 -3.41 10.88
N HIS A 41 3.25 -3.97 11.11
CA HIS A 41 3.02 -5.41 10.99
C HIS A 41 2.76 -5.80 9.54
N LYS A 42 3.53 -6.74 8.98
CA LYS A 42 3.30 -7.26 7.61
C LYS A 42 1.95 -7.95 7.50
N ILE A 43 1.58 -8.72 8.52
CA ILE A 43 0.26 -9.30 8.74
C ILE A 43 -0.34 -8.63 9.99
N PRO A 44 -1.49 -7.94 9.90
CA PRO A 44 -2.11 -7.29 11.05
C PRO A 44 -2.44 -8.27 12.20
N LEU A 45 -2.32 -7.81 13.45
CA LEU A 45 -2.69 -8.60 14.63
C LEU A 45 -4.15 -9.10 14.57
N LYS A 46 -5.07 -8.26 14.06
CA LYS A 46 -6.50 -8.59 13.92
C LYS A 46 -6.78 -9.75 12.96
N THR A 47 -5.84 -10.07 12.07
CA THR A 47 -5.93 -11.15 11.07
C THR A 47 -4.95 -12.29 11.38
N GLY A 48 -4.51 -12.41 12.64
CA GLY A 48 -3.63 -13.51 13.06
C GLY A 48 -2.14 -13.24 12.95
N GLY A 49 -1.73 -12.01 12.66
CA GLY A 49 -0.31 -11.62 12.72
C GLY A 49 0.25 -11.64 14.15
N THR A 50 1.58 -11.76 14.27
CA THR A 50 2.29 -11.81 15.55
C THR A 50 3.15 -10.56 15.77
N ASN A 51 3.70 -10.39 16.97
CA ASN A 51 4.69 -9.35 17.26
C ASN A 51 6.14 -9.79 17.02
N ASP A 52 6.33 -10.94 16.35
CA ASP A 52 7.67 -11.46 16.05
C ASP A 52 8.37 -10.54 15.05
N TYR A 53 9.69 -10.42 15.16
CA TYR A 53 10.47 -9.49 14.34
C TYR A 53 10.32 -9.76 12.83
N ASP A 54 10.05 -11.00 12.46
CA ASP A 54 9.86 -11.42 11.07
C ASP A 54 8.55 -10.87 10.48
N ASN A 55 7.55 -10.63 11.33
CA ASN A 55 6.28 -9.98 10.98
C ASN A 55 6.35 -8.45 11.12
N LEU A 56 7.47 -7.88 11.57
CA LEU A 56 7.65 -6.44 11.70
C LEU A 56 8.52 -5.89 10.58
N ILE A 57 8.21 -4.67 10.17
CA ILE A 57 9.00 -3.96 9.17
C ILE A 57 9.05 -2.45 9.45
N PRO A 58 10.24 -1.83 9.38
CA PRO A 58 10.39 -0.37 9.39
C PRO A 58 9.72 0.30 8.18
N LEU A 59 8.79 1.21 8.41
CA LEU A 59 8.20 2.10 7.39
C LEU A 59 8.18 3.55 7.91
N CYS A 60 8.41 4.52 7.03
CA CYS A 60 8.11 5.91 7.33
C CYS A 60 6.59 6.12 7.39
N GLU A 61 6.13 7.19 8.05
CA GLU A 61 4.71 7.52 8.19
C GLU A 61 3.94 7.47 6.86
N GLU A 62 4.50 8.03 5.78
CA GLU A 62 3.86 8.04 4.46
C GLU A 62 3.63 6.62 3.91
N CYS A 63 4.67 5.77 3.87
CA CYS A 63 4.55 4.38 3.40
C CYS A 63 3.65 3.56 4.32
N HIS A 64 3.67 3.83 5.63
CA HIS A 64 2.84 3.17 6.62
C HIS A 64 1.35 3.45 6.36
N TRP A 65 1.00 4.73 6.15
CA TRP A 65 -0.37 5.13 5.79
C TRP A 65 -0.80 4.61 4.42
N GLU A 66 0.11 4.62 3.44
CA GLU A 66 -0.17 4.12 2.09
C GLU A 66 -0.62 2.66 2.15
N PHE A 67 0.08 1.82 2.93
CA PHE A 67 -0.29 0.42 3.11
C PHE A 67 -1.67 0.26 3.76
N HIS A 68 -1.90 0.92 4.90
CA HIS A 68 -3.18 0.84 5.61
C HIS A 68 -4.36 1.32 4.76
N ARG A 69 -4.16 2.34 3.92
CA ARG A 69 -5.23 2.95 3.13
C ARG A 69 -5.55 2.19 1.85
N HIS A 70 -4.55 1.64 1.17
CA HIS A 70 -4.73 1.13 -0.20
C HIS A 70 -4.41 -0.36 -0.37
N PHE A 71 -3.72 -1.00 0.59
CA PHE A 71 -3.20 -2.36 0.42
C PHE A 71 -3.67 -3.36 1.48
N GLU A 72 -3.77 -2.99 2.76
CA GLU A 72 -3.94 -3.93 3.88
C GLU A 72 -5.05 -4.99 3.69
N ALA A 73 -6.20 -4.61 3.12
CA ALA A 73 -7.34 -5.51 2.94
C ALA A 73 -7.36 -6.25 1.60
N VAL A 74 -6.50 -5.87 0.65
CA VAL A 74 -6.64 -6.24 -0.77
C VAL A 74 -5.38 -6.86 -1.37
N LYS A 75 -4.21 -6.61 -0.78
CA LYS A 75 -2.90 -7.05 -1.30
C LYS A 75 -1.98 -7.47 -0.17
N SER A 76 -1.07 -8.38 -0.48
CA SER A 76 -0.04 -8.78 0.46
C SER A 76 0.97 -7.66 0.70
N HIS A 77 1.62 -7.70 1.86
CA HIS A 77 2.73 -6.79 2.15
C HIS A 77 3.87 -6.92 1.12
N GLU A 78 4.16 -8.14 0.65
CA GLU A 78 5.17 -8.36 -0.39
C GLU A 78 4.83 -7.66 -1.70
N TYR A 79 3.56 -7.73 -2.14
CA TYR A 79 3.10 -6.98 -3.32
C TYR A 79 3.32 -5.48 -3.13
N PHE A 80 2.91 -4.93 -1.98
CA PHE A 80 3.12 -3.51 -1.66
C PHE A 80 4.60 -3.10 -1.70
N MET A 81 5.51 -3.94 -1.22
CA MET A 81 6.95 -3.64 -1.27
C MET A 81 7.50 -3.60 -2.70
N GLY A 82 6.91 -4.36 -3.62
CA GLY A 82 7.31 -4.40 -5.02
C GLY A 82 6.73 -3.27 -5.89
N THR A 83 5.75 -2.50 -5.42
CA THR A 83 5.15 -1.41 -6.20
C THR A 83 5.84 -0.07 -5.94
N PRO A 84 5.89 0.85 -6.93
CA PRO A 84 6.25 2.25 -6.68
C PRO A 84 5.34 2.88 -5.62
N LYS A 85 5.84 3.90 -4.93
CA LYS A 85 4.99 4.73 -4.05
C LYS A 85 4.00 5.53 -4.89
N TYR A 86 2.84 5.81 -4.32
CA TYR A 86 1.87 6.69 -4.95
C TYR A 86 2.45 8.08 -5.26
N THR A 87 3.30 8.62 -4.38
CA THR A 87 3.98 9.91 -4.60
C THR A 87 5.00 9.87 -5.75
N GLU A 88 5.65 8.74 -5.98
CA GLU A 88 6.53 8.54 -7.15
C GLU A 88 5.70 8.49 -8.44
N LEU A 89 4.53 7.85 -8.41
CA LEU A 89 3.60 7.82 -9.54
C LEU A 89 3.04 9.21 -9.86
N ILE A 90 2.73 10.02 -8.84
CA ILE A 90 2.33 11.43 -9.04
C ILE A 90 3.46 12.21 -9.70
N GLY A 91 4.70 12.09 -9.21
CA GLY A 91 5.85 12.77 -9.83
C GLY A 91 6.06 12.36 -11.29
N LEU A 92 5.91 11.08 -11.61
CA LEU A 92 5.94 10.62 -13.00
C LEU A 92 4.81 11.24 -13.84
N TRP A 93 3.61 11.34 -13.28
CA TRP A 93 2.48 11.99 -13.94
C TRP A 93 2.74 13.48 -14.19
N GLU A 94 3.33 14.19 -13.24
CA GLU A 94 3.71 15.60 -13.37
C GLU A 94 4.75 15.79 -14.49
N VAL A 95 5.80 14.94 -14.53
CA VAL A 95 6.81 14.97 -15.60
C VAL A 95 6.20 14.73 -16.98
N VAL A 96 5.29 13.76 -17.07
CA VAL A 96 4.59 13.46 -18.33
C VAL A 96 3.75 14.66 -18.77
N ASN A 97 3.17 15.42 -17.84
CA ASN A 97 2.34 16.58 -18.15
C ASN A 97 3.09 17.92 -18.21
N ASP A 98 4.42 17.93 -18.05
CA ASP A 98 5.21 19.14 -18.16
C ASP A 98 5.23 19.66 -19.61
N PRO A 99 4.78 20.91 -19.88
CA PRO A 99 4.79 21.50 -21.22
C PRO A 99 6.18 21.57 -21.87
N LEU A 100 7.25 21.62 -21.07
CA LEU A 100 8.63 21.66 -21.54
C LEU A 100 9.15 20.28 -21.94
N VAL A 101 8.49 19.21 -21.52
CA VAL A 101 8.85 17.80 -21.76
C VAL A 101 7.84 17.12 -22.72
N ASP A 102 6.87 17.87 -23.25
CA ASP A 102 5.79 17.38 -24.12
C ASP A 102 6.29 16.98 -25.53
N SER A 103 7.06 15.90 -25.57
CA SER A 103 7.56 15.25 -26.78
C SER A 103 6.51 14.31 -27.38
N LEU A 104 6.66 13.96 -28.67
CA LEU A 104 5.81 13.00 -29.35
C LEU A 104 5.68 11.67 -28.57
N PHE A 105 6.77 11.21 -27.97
CA PHE A 105 6.81 10.02 -27.13
C PHE A 105 5.91 10.15 -25.88
N MET A 106 5.95 11.29 -25.20
CA MET A 106 5.13 11.53 -24.00
C MET A 106 3.64 11.60 -24.35
N LYS A 107 3.29 12.15 -25.52
CA LYS A 107 1.92 12.15 -26.02
C LYS A 107 1.40 10.73 -26.25
N GLU A 108 2.16 9.88 -26.94
CA GLU A 108 1.80 8.48 -27.16
C GLU A 108 1.67 7.70 -25.85
N PHE A 109 2.57 7.96 -24.89
CA PHE A 109 2.51 7.37 -23.56
C PHE A 109 1.26 7.80 -22.79
N LYS A 110 0.89 9.09 -22.80
CA LYS A 110 -0.37 9.60 -22.20
C LYS A 110 -1.59 8.88 -22.77
N GLU A 111 -1.67 8.78 -24.09
CA GLU A 111 -2.77 8.10 -24.79
C GLU A 111 -2.88 6.62 -24.38
N LEU A 112 -1.75 5.93 -24.25
CA LEU A 112 -1.73 4.54 -23.78
C LEU A 112 -2.25 4.42 -22.35
N ILE A 113 -1.80 5.32 -21.45
CA ILE A 113 -2.27 5.34 -20.05
C ILE A 113 -3.78 5.60 -19.99
N TYR A 114 -4.31 6.59 -20.73
CA TYR A 114 -5.75 6.87 -20.75
C TYR A 114 -6.56 5.68 -21.25
N LYS A 115 -6.17 5.06 -22.37
CA LYS A 115 -6.83 3.86 -22.89
C LYS A 115 -6.85 2.72 -21.88
N GLY A 116 -5.73 2.48 -21.18
CA GLY A 116 -5.67 1.46 -20.14
C GLY A 116 -6.57 1.78 -18.94
N LEU A 117 -6.66 3.05 -18.54
CA LEU A 117 -7.56 3.49 -17.48
C LEU A 117 -9.03 3.37 -17.86
N ASP A 118 -9.40 3.71 -19.09
CA ASP A 118 -10.76 3.57 -19.60
C ASP A 118 -11.17 2.09 -19.66
N LEU A 119 -10.31 1.23 -20.21
CA LEU A 119 -10.54 -0.22 -20.21
C LEU A 119 -10.76 -0.75 -18.79
N LYS A 120 -9.95 -0.32 -17.82
CA LYS A 120 -10.12 -0.71 -16.40
C LYS A 120 -11.50 -0.30 -15.88
N ARG A 121 -11.94 0.93 -16.15
CA ARG A 121 -13.25 1.44 -15.72
C ARG A 121 -14.38 0.65 -16.35
N ASP A 122 -14.27 0.33 -17.63
CA ASP A 122 -15.28 -0.45 -18.36
C ASP A 122 -15.41 -1.86 -17.78
N VAL A 123 -14.29 -2.54 -17.52
CA VAL A 123 -14.29 -3.85 -16.87
C VAL A 123 -14.87 -3.79 -15.46
N GLN A 124 -14.54 -2.77 -14.66
CA GLN A 124 -15.13 -2.62 -13.33
C GLN A 124 -16.65 -2.39 -13.40
N LYS A 125 -17.10 -1.64 -14.40
CA LYS A 125 -18.52 -1.39 -14.61
C LYS A 125 -19.27 -2.67 -14.98
N SER A 126 -18.72 -3.50 -15.87
CA SER A 126 -19.36 -4.75 -16.27
C SER A 126 -19.51 -5.72 -15.09
N PHE A 127 -18.48 -5.87 -14.25
CA PHE A 127 -18.56 -6.73 -13.06
C PHE A 127 -19.64 -6.27 -12.07
N ASN A 128 -19.76 -4.95 -11.85
CA ASN A 128 -20.79 -4.42 -10.96
C ASN A 128 -22.21 -4.60 -11.53
N GLU A 129 -22.38 -4.49 -12.86
CA GLU A 129 -23.66 -4.72 -13.53
C GLU A 129 -24.10 -6.19 -13.42
N GLU A 130 -23.19 -7.14 -13.63
CA GLU A 130 -23.42 -8.58 -13.43
C GLU A 130 -23.82 -8.90 -11.98
N GLU A 131 -23.12 -8.33 -10.99
CA GLU A 131 -23.43 -8.54 -9.56
C GLU A 131 -24.83 -8.00 -9.19
N ILE A 132 -25.23 -6.85 -9.75
CA ILE A 132 -26.57 -6.28 -9.52
C ILE A 132 -27.66 -7.16 -10.14
N GLU A 133 -27.42 -7.75 -11.31
CA GLU A 133 -28.37 -8.62 -11.98
C GLU A 133 -28.55 -9.95 -11.23
N ALA A 134 -27.46 -10.60 -10.81
CA ALA A 134 -27.48 -11.82 -10.02
C ALA A 134 -28.27 -11.64 -8.69
N ASN A 135 -28.02 -10.54 -7.97
CA ASN A 135 -28.74 -10.24 -6.74
C ASN A 135 -30.26 -10.04 -6.95
N LYS A 136 -30.68 -9.53 -8.11
CA LYS A 136 -32.11 -9.37 -8.43
C LYS A 136 -32.80 -10.69 -8.75
N GLU A 137 -32.07 -11.69 -9.25
CA GLU A 137 -32.61 -13.03 -9.52
C GLU A 137 -32.80 -13.84 -8.24
N GLU A 138 -31.89 -13.72 -7.25
CA GLU A 138 -32.02 -14.39 -5.95
C GLU A 138 -33.17 -13.86 -5.07
N LEU A 139 -33.66 -12.65 -5.35
CA LEU A 139 -34.77 -11.99 -4.66
C LEU A 139 -36.16 -12.31 -5.26
N LYS A 140 -36.23 -13.10 -6.34
CA LYS A 140 -37.48 -13.57 -6.97
C LYS A 140 -37.83 -14.99 -6.56
#